data_AF-A0A726MZK9-F1
#
_entry.id   AF-A0A726MZK9-F1
#
_cell.length_a   1.000
_cell.length_b   1.000
_cell.length_c   1.000
_cell.angle_alpha   90.00
_cell.angle_beta   90.00
_cell.angle_gamma   90.00
#
_symmetry.space_group_name_H-M   'P 1'
#
loop_
_entity.id
_entity.type
_entity.pdbx_description
1 polymer ?
#
loop_
_entity_poly.entity_id
_entity_poly.type
_entity_poly.pdbx_seq_one_letter_code
_entity_poly.pdbx_strand_id
1 'polypeptide(L)' 'DFIYENMMIESNIIHAAHLHNVNKLLFLGSSCIYPKLARQPMAESELLQGTLEPTNEPYAIAKIAGIKLCESYNRQYGR' A
#
# COMPACT_ATOMS: atom_id res chain seq x y z
N ASP A 1 -5.09 16.24 2.75
CA ASP A 1 -3.63 16.24 2.55
C ASP A 1 -3.03 14.85 2.68
N PHE A 2 -3.05 14.23 3.86
CA PHE A 2 -2.40 12.93 4.09
C PHE A 2 -2.66 11.82 3.04
N ILE A 3 -3.92 11.54 2.69
CA ILE A 3 -4.22 10.53 1.65
C ILE A 3 -3.67 10.93 0.28
N TYR A 4 -3.91 12.17 -0.13
CA TYR A 4 -3.51 12.71 -1.42
C TYR A 4 -1.99 12.68 -1.59
N GLU A 5 -1.24 13.21 -0.62
CA GLU A 5 0.22 13.28 -0.71
C GLU A 5 0.84 11.88 -0.77
N ASN A 6 0.37 10.94 0.06
CA ASN A 6 0.88 9.56 0.02
C ASN A 6 0.57 8.90 -1.32
N MET A 7 -0.65 9.04 -1.84
CA MET A 7 -1.04 8.49 -3.15
C MET A 7 -0.22 9.09 -4.29
N MET A 8 0.03 10.40 -4.27
CA MET A 8 0.83 11.06 -5.31
C MET A 8 2.29 10.62 -5.24
N ILE A 9 2.89 10.57 -4.05
CA ILE A 9 4.28 10.12 -3.86
C ILE A 9 4.45 8.67 -4.33
N GLU A 10 3.61 7.75 -3.86
CA GLU A 10 3.75 6.34 -4.20
C GLU A 10 3.46 6.08 -5.69
N SER A 11 2.44 6.73 -6.27
CA SER A 11 2.12 6.59 -7.69
C SER A 11 3.26 7.10 -8.57
N ASN A 12 3.80 8.28 -8.26
CA ASN A 12 4.88 8.88 -9.04
C ASN A 12 6.14 8.01 -8.99
N ILE A 13 6.56 7.56 -7.80
CA ILE A 13 7.79 6.77 -7.65
C ILE A 13 7.64 5.39 -8.30
N ILE A 14 6.55 4.67 -8.03
CA ILE A 14 6.34 3.31 -8.56
C ILE A 14 6.22 3.35 -10.09
N HIS A 15 5.45 4.29 -10.63
CA HIS A 15 5.30 4.43 -12.08
C HIS A 15 6.61 4.85 -12.76
N ALA A 16 7.32 5.84 -12.21
CA ALA A 16 8.61 6.26 -12.75
C ALA A 16 9.66 5.13 -12.69
N ALA A 17 9.70 4.35 -11.60
CA ALA A 17 10.56 3.18 -11.49
C ALA A 17 10.30 2.18 -12.63
N HIS A 18 9.03 1.91 -12.94
CA HIS A 18 8.65 1.09 -14.08
C HIS A 18 9.09 1.68 -15.42
N LEU A 19 8.84 2.98 -15.67
CA LEU A 19 9.22 3.66 -16.92
C LEU A 19 10.73 3.68 -17.15
N HIS A 20 11.51 3.75 -16.07
CA HIS A 20 12.97 3.81 -16.09
C HIS A 20 13.66 2.45 -15.84
N ASN A 21 12.94 1.35 -16.02
CA ASN A 21 13.47 -0.02 -15.93
C ASN A 21 14.09 -0.42 -14.58
N VAL A 22 13.63 0.18 -13.48
CA VAL A 22 13.99 -0.26 -12.13
C VAL A 22 13.14 -1.47 -11.77
N ASN A 23 13.79 -2.63 -11.58
CA ASN A 23 13.12 -3.90 -11.28
C ASN A 23 13.18 -4.32 -9.81
N LYS A 24 13.78 -3.50 -8.94
CA LYS A 24 13.84 -3.78 -7.50
C LYS A 24 13.46 -2.51 -6.77
N LEU A 25 12.28 -2.55 -6.16
CA LEU A 25 11.73 -1.48 -5.35
C LEU A 25 11.16 -2.11 -4.08
N LEU A 26 11.41 -1.47 -2.93
CA LEU A 26 10.80 -1.85 -1.66
C LEU A 26 9.89 -0.71 -1.21
N PHE A 27 8.58 -0.95 -1.23
CA PHE A 27 7.60 -0.01 -0.69
C PHE A 27 7.39 -0.29 0.80
N LEU A 28 7.55 0.73 1.63
CA LEU A 28 7.35 0.62 3.08
C LEU A 28 5.91 1.00 3.44
N GLY A 29 5.14 -0.01 3.84
CA GLY A 29 3.79 0.12 4.37
C GLY A 29 3.76 0.60 5.82
N SER A 30 2.67 0.27 6.53
CA SER A 30 2.48 0.57 7.96
C SER A 30 1.56 -0.48 8.57
N SER A 31 1.68 -0.79 9.86
CA SER A 31 0.74 -1.69 10.54
C SER A 31 -0.68 -1.13 10.64
N CYS A 32 -0.86 0.19 10.48
CA CYS A 32 -2.19 0.83 10.49
C CYS A 32 -3.09 0.43 9.30
N ILE A 33 -2.56 -0.34 8.33
CA ILE A 33 -3.33 -0.86 7.18
C ILE A 33 -4.26 -2.02 7.53
N TYR A 34 -4.10 -2.62 8.71
CA TYR A 34 -4.92 -3.73 9.14
C TYR A 34 -6.21 -3.25 9.81
N PRO A 35 -7.29 -4.06 9.76
CA PRO A 35 -8.54 -3.74 10.44
C PRO A 35 -8.35 -3.49 11.94
N LYS A 36 -9.14 -2.58 12.50
CA LYS A 36 -9.12 -2.24 13.94
C LYS A 36 -9.30 -3.46 14.85
N LEU A 37 -10.10 -4.43 14.40
CA LEU A 37 -10.45 -5.66 15.12
C LEU A 37 -9.85 -6.92 14.47
N ALA A 38 -8.69 -6.80 13.83
CA ALA A 38 -7.98 -7.95 13.26
C ALA A 38 -7.64 -9.02 14.31
N ARG A 39 -7.63 -10.29 13.89
CA ARG A 39 -7.25 -11.42 14.75
C ARG A 39 -5.77 -11.34 15.12
N GLN A 40 -5.45 -11.70 16.35
CA GLN A 40 -4.09 -11.66 16.87
C GLN A 40 -3.50 -13.08 17.00
N PRO A 41 -2.21 -13.29 16.66
CA PRO A 41 -1.31 -12.32 16.02
C PRO A 41 -1.76 -11.97 14.59
N MET A 42 -1.63 -10.71 14.20
CA MET A 42 -2.02 -10.23 12.87
C MET A 42 -1.12 -10.84 11.79
N ALA A 43 -1.70 -11.74 10.98
CA ALA A 43 -1.08 -12.25 9.77
C ALA A 43 -1.34 -11.31 8.57
N GLU A 44 -0.54 -11.40 7.52
CA GLU A 44 -0.72 -10.62 6.29
C GLU A 44 -2.09 -10.83 5.64
N SER A 45 -2.69 -12.01 5.84
CA SER A 45 -4.03 -12.34 5.36
C SER A 45 -5.16 -11.51 6.01
N GLU A 46 -4.90 -10.85 7.14
CA GLU A 46 -5.87 -9.96 7.79
C GLU A 46 -6.07 -8.64 7.03
N LEU A 47 -5.23 -8.34 6.04
CA LEU A 47 -5.35 -7.14 5.21
C LEU A 47 -6.73 -7.11 4.52
N LEU A 48 -7.44 -5.98 4.65
CA LEU A 48 -8.78 -5.74 4.07
C LEU A 48 -9.91 -6.68 4.57
N GLN A 49 -9.72 -7.40 5.69
CA GLN A 49 -10.75 -8.28 6.25
C GLN A 49 -11.80 -7.57 7.12
N GLY A 50 -11.73 -6.24 7.26
CA GLY A 50 -12.62 -5.47 8.12
C GLY A 50 -12.38 -3.97 8.04
N THR A 51 -13.05 -3.22 8.91
CA THR A 51 -12.95 -1.75 8.95
C THR A 51 -11.63 -1.28 9.58
N LEU A 52 -11.09 -0.20 9.05
CA LEU A 52 -9.87 0.44 9.53
C LEU A 52 -10.13 1.28 10.80
N GLU A 53 -9.07 1.65 11.51
CA GLU A 53 -9.18 2.64 12.58
C GLU A 53 -9.51 4.02 11.98
N PRO A 54 -10.64 4.67 12.33
CA PRO A 54 -11.08 5.91 11.68
C PRO A 54 -10.08 7.06 11.74
N THR A 55 -9.29 7.15 12.81
CA THR A 55 -8.29 8.22 12.95
C THR A 55 -7.14 8.12 11.94
N ASN A 56 -6.86 6.92 11.44
CA ASN A 56 -5.78 6.64 10.50
C ASN A 56 -6.27 6.24 9.10
N GLU A 57 -7.58 6.09 8.92
CA GLU A 57 -8.18 5.52 7.70
C GLU A 57 -7.67 6.18 6.40
N PRO A 58 -7.60 7.51 6.26
CA PRO A 58 -7.12 8.12 5.01
C PRO A 58 -5.67 7.75 4.67
N TYR A 59 -4.80 7.68 5.69
CA TYR A 59 -3.41 7.28 5.52
C TYR A 59 -3.27 5.77 5.24
N ALA A 60 -4.04 4.95 5.96
CA ALA A 60 -4.06 3.51 5.78
C ALA A 60 -4.53 3.11 4.37
N ILE A 61 -5.57 3.77 3.86
CA ILE A 61 -6.05 3.56 2.48
C ILE A 61 -4.97 3.88 1.45
N ALA A 62 -4.24 4.99 1.60
CA ALA A 62 -3.11 5.29 0.72
C ALA A 62 -2.05 4.18 0.77
N LYS A 63 -1.62 3.75 1.96
CA LYS A 63 -0.64 2.66 2.08
C LYS A 63 -1.11 1.32 1.49
N ILE A 64 -2.40 1.01 1.59
CA ILE A 64 -3.00 -0.14 0.91
C ILE A 64 -2.92 0.03 -0.61
N ALA A 65 -3.22 1.23 -1.13
CA ALA A 65 -3.11 1.53 -2.55
C ALA A 65 -1.66 1.35 -3.07
N GLY A 66 -0.65 1.83 -2.34
CA GLY A 66 0.76 1.60 -2.67
C GLY A 66 1.14 0.11 -2.75
N ILE A 67 0.68 -0.72 -1.81
CA ILE A 67 0.87 -2.19 -1.86
C ILE A 67 0.23 -2.76 -3.13
N LYS A 68 -1.02 -2.36 -3.43
CA LYS A 68 -1.74 -2.85 -4.61
C LYS A 68 -1.17 -2.34 -5.92
N LEU A 69 -0.54 -1.17 -5.94
CA LEU A 69 0.26 -0.69 -7.05
C LEU A 69 1.44 -1.64 -7.28
N CYS A 70 2.29 -1.87 -6.27
CA CYS A 70 3.42 -2.82 -6.39
C CYS A 70 2.96 -4.19 -6.91
N GLU A 71 1.97 -4.81 -6.25
CA GLU A 71 1.46 -6.11 -6.69
C GLU A 71 0.95 -6.11 -8.15
N SER A 72 0.29 -5.03 -8.58
CA SER A 72 -0.23 -4.90 -9.93
C SER A 72 0.88 -4.75 -10.97
N TYR A 73 1.91 -3.94 -10.69
CA TYR A 73 3.08 -3.82 -11.56
C TYR A 73 3.84 -5.15 -11.69
N ASN A 74 3.98 -5.90 -10.59
CA ASN A 74 4.60 -7.22 -10.60
C ASN A 74 3.81 -8.19 -11.50
N ARG A 75 2.48 -8.27 -11.34
CA ARG A 75 1.63 -9.17 -12.13
C ARG A 75 1.55 -8.79 -13.60
N GLN A 76 1.43 -7.50 -13.90
CA GLN A 76 1.19 -7.02 -15.27
C GLN A 76 2.47 -6.93 -16.10
N TYR A 77 3.60 -6.55 -15.48
CA TYR A 77 4.82 -6.22 -16.20
C TYR A 77 6.04 -7.06 -15.78
N GLY A 78 5.90 -7.97 -14.81
CA GLY A 78 7.02 -8.79 -14.32
C GLY A 78 8.10 -7.96 -13.62
N ARG A 79 7.71 -6.83 -13.01
CA ARG A 79 8.61 -5.97 -12.23
C ARG A 79 8.86 -6.51 -10.83
#